data_AF-A0A1A8UZD6-F1
#
_entry.id   AF-A0A1A8UZD6-F1
#
_cell.length_a   1.000
_cell.length_b   1.000
_cell.length_c   1.000
_cell.angle_alpha   90.00
_cell.angle_beta   90.00
_cell.angle_gamma   90.00
#
_symmetry.space_group_name_H-M   'P 1'
#
loop_
_entity.id
_entity.type
_entity.pdbx_description
1 polymer ?
#
loop_
_entity_poly.entity_id
_entity_poly.type
_entity_poly.pdbx_seq_one_letter_code
_entity_poly.pdbx_strand_id
1 'polypeptide(L)'
;MRSKFKSPVKMAVSRGLMSVWRTHCGVFPRYLFPAAVRAQSSTSGNTLPHTSLSRPPWEGQVSLVPAEVERSRHAAVVRAVQQRLQRQDFGRLFAVVHFAGRQWKVTDEDLILIENHIEAECGERIRMEKVLLVGAGDFSLVGRPLLGKDLVRVEATVIEKTESWPKVLMRFWKRHRFQYKKIIVQPQTVLRINSIELSPRLS
;
A
#
# COMPACT_ATOMS: atom_id res chain seq x y z
N MET A 1 -31.98 -20.58 -36.79
CA MET A 1 -32.00 -19.31 -37.54
C MET A 1 -32.07 -18.13 -36.55
N ARG A 2 -30.93 -17.48 -36.28
CA ARG A 2 -30.83 -16.06 -35.90
C ARG A 2 -29.33 -15.70 -35.88
N SER A 3 -28.99 -14.80 -36.80
CA SER A 3 -27.64 -14.45 -37.21
C SER A 3 -26.95 -13.49 -36.24
N LYS A 4 -25.63 -13.63 -36.21
CA LYS A 4 -24.65 -12.81 -35.47
C LYS A 4 -24.63 -11.37 -36.01
N PHE A 5 -24.59 -10.38 -35.12
CA PHE A 5 -24.13 -9.03 -35.43
C PHE A 5 -22.74 -8.82 -34.82
N LYS A 6 -21.71 -8.84 -35.68
CA LYS A 6 -20.35 -8.37 -35.39
C LYS A 6 -20.22 -6.97 -36.00
N SER A 7 -19.88 -5.98 -35.19
CA SER A 7 -19.49 -4.64 -35.64
C SER A 7 -18.01 -4.62 -36.05
N PRO A 8 -17.63 -4.09 -37.23
CA PRO A 8 -16.25 -3.80 -37.56
C PRO A 8 -15.86 -2.36 -37.20
N VAL A 9 -14.70 -2.22 -36.54
CA VAL A 9 -13.99 -0.96 -36.36
C VAL A 9 -13.29 -0.60 -37.67
N LYS A 10 -13.60 0.58 -38.25
CA LYS A 10 -12.88 1.14 -39.41
C LYS A 10 -11.94 2.25 -38.94
N MET A 11 -10.67 2.10 -39.33
CA MET A 11 -9.60 3.10 -39.25
C MET A 11 -9.85 4.21 -40.28
N ALA A 12 -9.64 5.47 -39.89
CA ALA A 12 -9.58 6.60 -40.82
C ALA A 12 -8.26 7.35 -40.58
N VAL A 13 -7.42 7.33 -41.61
CA VAL A 13 -6.19 8.10 -41.76
C VAL A 13 -6.55 9.43 -42.42
N SER A 14 -6.18 10.56 -41.81
CA SER A 14 -6.23 11.86 -42.47
C SER A 14 -4.81 12.38 -42.73
N ARG A 15 -4.51 12.55 -44.02
CA ARG A 15 -3.34 13.28 -44.53
C ARG A 15 -3.74 14.74 -44.70
N GLY A 16 -3.06 15.66 -44.02
CA GLY A 16 -3.21 17.11 -44.20
C GLY A 16 -2.11 17.66 -45.11
N LEU A 17 -2.52 18.29 -46.21
CA LEU A 17 -1.69 18.88 -47.25
C LEU A 17 -0.90 20.11 -46.78
N MET A 18 0.25 20.29 -47.42
CA MET A 18 1.05 21.51 -47.48
C MET A 18 0.29 22.67 -48.12
N SER A 19 0.47 23.89 -47.63
CA SER A 19 0.39 25.09 -48.49
C SER A 19 1.42 26.13 -48.06
N VAL A 20 2.13 26.59 -49.08
CA VAL A 20 3.20 27.59 -49.08
C VAL A 20 2.55 28.96 -49.29
N TRP A 21 2.89 29.94 -48.47
CA TRP A 21 2.73 31.35 -48.83
C TRP A 21 4.05 32.08 -48.60
N ARG A 22 4.64 32.48 -49.71
CA ARG A 22 5.81 33.34 -49.84
C ARG A 22 5.29 34.73 -50.18
N THR A 23 5.60 35.74 -49.37
CA THR A 23 5.68 37.13 -49.82
C THR A 23 6.92 37.80 -49.22
N HIS A 24 7.42 38.76 -50.00
CA HIS A 24 8.78 39.25 -50.06
C HIS A 24 9.12 40.37 -49.04
N CYS A 25 10.42 40.44 -48.75
CA CYS A 25 11.31 41.60 -48.58
C CYS A 25 10.81 42.89 -47.89
N GLY A 26 11.53 43.26 -46.84
CA GLY A 26 11.63 44.63 -46.33
C GLY A 26 12.75 44.74 -45.29
N VAL A 27 13.97 45.04 -45.75
CA VAL A 27 15.11 45.46 -44.92
C VAL A 27 14.91 46.92 -44.52
N PHE A 28 15.18 47.30 -43.26
CA PHE A 28 15.76 48.57 -42.76
C PHE A 28 15.47 48.74 -41.24
N PRO A 29 16.21 49.59 -40.51
CA PRO A 29 17.48 49.27 -39.85
C PRO A 29 17.35 49.11 -38.32
N ARG A 30 18.30 48.38 -37.74
CA ARG A 30 18.48 48.21 -36.29
C ARG A 30 18.77 49.56 -35.62
N TYR A 31 17.85 50.04 -34.80
CA TYR A 31 18.16 51.01 -33.76
C TYR A 31 18.50 50.26 -32.47
N LEU A 32 19.71 50.54 -31.99
CA LEU A 32 20.25 50.11 -30.71
C LEU A 32 19.37 50.64 -29.57
N PHE A 33 18.66 49.76 -28.90
CA PHE A 33 18.28 49.99 -27.51
C PHE A 33 19.34 49.32 -26.64
N PRO A 34 19.96 50.04 -25.68
CA PRO A 34 20.85 49.40 -24.73
C PRO A 34 19.99 48.41 -23.92
N ALA A 35 20.30 47.13 -24.04
CA ALA A 35 19.82 46.14 -23.09
C ALA A 35 20.29 46.60 -21.72
N ALA A 36 19.35 47.03 -20.87
CA ALA A 36 19.64 47.33 -19.49
C ALA A 36 20.32 46.10 -18.90
N VAL A 37 21.62 46.21 -18.62
CA VAL A 37 22.38 45.21 -17.91
C VAL A 37 21.71 45.07 -16.55
N ARG A 38 20.90 44.02 -16.40
CA ARG A 38 20.33 43.66 -15.11
C ARG A 38 21.53 43.19 -14.29
N ALA A 39 22.01 44.05 -13.40
CA ALA A 39 23.00 43.67 -12.41
C ALA A 39 22.44 42.45 -11.67
N GLN A 40 23.05 41.28 -11.88
CA GLN A 40 22.78 40.14 -11.03
C GLN A 40 23.41 40.47 -9.69
N SER A 41 22.61 41.03 -8.78
CA SER A 41 23.02 41.17 -7.40
C SER A 41 23.11 39.76 -6.81
N SER A 42 24.34 39.28 -6.65
CA SER A 42 24.70 38.12 -5.84
C SER A 42 24.42 38.44 -4.37
N THR A 43 23.14 38.58 -4.01
CA THR A 43 22.73 38.66 -2.62
C THR A 43 22.58 37.23 -2.13
N SER A 44 23.64 36.71 -1.51
CA SER A 44 23.59 35.54 -0.65
C SER A 44 22.81 35.89 0.63
N GLY A 45 21.49 36.02 0.50
CA GLY A 45 20.56 36.31 1.60
C GLY A 45 19.20 35.69 1.33
N ASN A 46 18.50 35.27 2.39
CA ASN A 46 17.17 34.68 2.28
C ASN A 46 16.26 35.60 1.44
N THR A 47 15.67 35.02 0.40
CA THR A 47 14.96 35.74 -0.67
C THR A 47 13.63 36.36 -0.20
N LEU A 48 13.20 36.07 1.03
CA LEU A 48 11.93 36.49 1.60
C LEU A 48 12.09 37.04 3.03
N PRO A 49 11.40 38.14 3.39
CA PRO A 49 11.44 38.70 4.74
C PRO A 49 10.83 37.73 5.76
N HIS A 50 11.39 37.70 6.96
CA HIS A 50 10.87 36.87 8.05
C HIS A 50 9.55 37.45 8.58
N THR A 51 8.45 36.78 8.22
CA THR A 51 7.08 37.01 8.70
C THR A 51 6.52 35.73 9.33
N SER A 52 5.37 35.83 10.01
CA SER A 52 4.65 34.70 10.61
C SER A 52 4.27 33.59 9.63
N LEU A 53 4.26 33.88 8.32
CA LEU A 53 3.93 32.93 7.26
C LEU A 53 5.13 32.61 6.33
N SER A 54 6.27 33.28 6.53
CA SER A 54 7.46 33.11 5.69
C SER A 54 8.18 31.78 5.88
N ARG A 55 7.97 31.14 7.03
CA ARG A 55 8.46 29.80 7.35
C ARG A 55 7.29 28.99 7.91
N PRO A 56 7.25 27.68 7.63
CA PRO A 56 6.29 26.82 8.31
C PRO A 56 6.48 26.93 9.83
N PRO A 57 5.40 26.73 10.61
CA PRO A 57 5.46 26.82 12.07
C PRO A 57 6.30 25.70 12.70
N TRP A 58 6.66 24.67 11.95
CA TRP A 58 7.59 23.63 12.37
C TRP A 58 9.02 23.96 11.94
N GLU A 59 9.98 23.59 12.79
CA GLU A 59 11.39 23.73 12.48
C GLU A 59 11.77 22.88 11.26
N GLY A 60 12.63 23.44 10.40
CA GLY A 60 13.15 22.72 9.24
C GLY A 60 14.04 21.58 9.71
N GLN A 61 13.52 20.36 9.65
CA GLN A 61 14.27 19.16 10.04
C GLN A 61 15.28 18.82 8.94
N VAL A 62 16.55 19.16 9.15
CA VAL A 62 17.64 18.74 8.27
C VAL A 62 18.20 17.44 8.84
N SER A 63 18.23 16.34 8.05
CA SER A 63 18.99 15.16 8.48
C SER A 63 20.47 15.53 8.45
N LEU A 64 21.04 15.80 9.62
CA LEU A 64 22.44 16.20 9.79
C LEU A 64 23.41 15.02 9.63
N VAL A 65 22.90 13.78 9.50
CA VAL A 65 23.71 12.58 9.44
C VAL A 65 23.97 12.22 7.98
N PRO A 66 25.24 12.09 7.55
CA PRO A 66 25.55 11.57 6.22
C PRO A 66 24.97 10.17 6.00
N ALA A 67 24.44 9.91 4.81
CA ALA A 67 23.77 8.65 4.48
C ALA A 67 24.64 7.39 4.73
N GLU A 68 25.96 7.51 4.66
CA GLU A 68 26.91 6.42 4.93
C GLU A 68 26.91 6.00 6.41
N VAL A 69 26.83 6.98 7.31
CA VAL A 69 26.76 6.75 8.76
C VAL A 69 25.40 6.12 9.10
N GLU A 70 24.31 6.59 8.48
CA GLU A 70 22.98 5.99 8.64
C GLU A 70 22.95 4.52 8.20
N ARG A 71 23.50 4.19 7.02
CA ARG A 71 23.61 2.80 6.54
C ARG A 71 24.37 1.92 7.53
N SER A 72 25.46 2.43 8.09
CA SER A 72 26.27 1.71 9.08
C SER A 72 25.50 1.45 10.37
N ARG A 73 24.74 2.44 10.85
CA ARG A 73 23.84 2.30 12.02
C ARG A 73 22.73 1.29 11.75
N HIS A 74 22.07 1.36 10.59
CA HIS A 74 21.03 0.41 10.20
C HIS A 74 21.59 -1.02 10.13
N ALA A 75 22.76 -1.21 9.52
CA ALA A 75 23.41 -2.52 9.45
C ALA A 75 23.76 -3.07 10.84
N ALA A 76 24.20 -2.22 11.77
CA ALA A 76 24.47 -2.63 13.16
C ALA A 76 23.18 -3.09 13.88
N VAL A 77 22.07 -2.37 13.72
CA VAL A 77 20.77 -2.74 14.29
C VAL A 77 20.27 -4.07 13.70
N VAL A 78 20.33 -4.24 12.37
CA VAL A 78 19.94 -5.49 11.71
C VAL A 78 20.78 -6.67 12.22
N ARG A 79 22.09 -6.49 12.36
CA ARG A 79 22.98 -7.52 12.94
C ARG A 79 22.60 -7.88 14.38
N ALA A 80 22.26 -6.89 15.21
CA ALA A 80 21.83 -7.14 16.58
C ALA A 80 20.52 -7.94 16.64
N VAL A 81 19.55 -7.60 15.79
CA VAL A 81 18.28 -8.37 15.67
C VAL A 81 18.55 -9.78 15.15
N GLN A 82 19.41 -9.94 14.15
CA GLN A 82 19.77 -11.25 13.60
C GLN A 82 20.42 -12.16 14.66
N GLN A 83 21.30 -11.62 15.51
CA GLN A 83 21.90 -12.37 16.62
C GLN A 83 20.85 -12.85 17.62
N ARG A 84 19.85 -12.02 17.94
CA ARG A 84 18.74 -12.42 18.82
C ARG A 84 17.87 -13.50 18.19
N LEU A 85 17.57 -13.39 16.90
CA LEU A 85 16.84 -14.42 16.16
C LEU A 85 17.58 -15.76 16.16
N GLN A 86 18.91 -15.74 15.98
CA GLN A 86 19.74 -16.96 16.01
C GLN A 86 19.75 -17.64 17.38
N ARG A 87 19.77 -16.85 18.46
CA ARG A 87 19.70 -17.37 19.83
C ARG A 87 18.30 -17.82 20.24
N GLN A 88 17.27 -17.44 19.46
CA GLN A 88 15.86 -17.61 19.81
C GLN A 88 15.48 -16.89 21.13
N ASP A 89 16.18 -15.77 21.41
CA ASP A 89 15.95 -14.94 22.59
C ASP A 89 14.77 -13.98 22.37
N PHE A 90 13.58 -14.53 22.07
CA PHE A 90 12.36 -13.75 21.92
C PHE A 90 11.17 -14.47 22.56
N GLY A 91 10.31 -13.69 23.21
CA GLY A 91 9.06 -14.19 23.78
C GLY A 91 8.00 -14.47 22.72
N ARG A 92 6.74 -14.51 23.15
CA ARG A 92 5.57 -14.72 22.26
C ARG A 92 5.57 -13.71 21.11
N LEU A 93 5.39 -14.22 19.89
CA LEU A 93 5.31 -13.43 18.68
C LEU A 93 3.87 -13.03 18.38
N PHE A 94 3.72 -11.91 17.68
CA PHE A 94 2.47 -11.55 17.03
C PHE A 94 2.72 -11.21 15.57
N ALA A 95 1.74 -11.48 14.72
CA ALA A 95 1.79 -11.15 13.31
C ALA A 95 0.57 -10.34 12.89
N VAL A 96 0.74 -9.54 11.84
CA VAL A 96 -0.37 -8.92 11.11
C VAL A 96 -0.47 -9.63 9.77
N VAL A 97 -1.54 -10.40 9.58
CA VAL A 97 -1.80 -11.19 8.39
C VAL A 97 -2.93 -10.56 7.57
N HIS A 98 -2.79 -10.54 6.25
CA HIS A 98 -3.86 -10.15 5.35
C HIS A 98 -4.54 -11.38 4.79
N PHE A 99 -5.73 -11.68 5.30
CA PHE A 99 -6.51 -12.86 4.94
C PHE A 99 -7.96 -12.48 4.66
N ALA A 100 -8.57 -13.10 3.64
CA ALA A 100 -9.97 -12.86 3.27
C ALA A 100 -10.34 -11.37 3.06
N GLY A 101 -9.41 -10.55 2.55
CA GLY A 101 -9.63 -9.13 2.28
C GLY A 101 -9.58 -8.21 3.51
N ARG A 102 -9.17 -8.73 4.67
CA ARG A 102 -9.02 -7.98 5.94
C ARG A 102 -7.66 -8.25 6.56
N GLN A 103 -7.19 -7.31 7.38
CA GLN A 103 -5.99 -7.50 8.19
C GLN A 103 -6.36 -7.98 9.58
N TRP A 104 -5.62 -8.97 10.08
CA TRP A 104 -5.82 -9.57 11.39
C TRP A 104 -4.54 -9.47 12.18
N LYS A 105 -4.63 -8.94 13.40
CA LYS A 105 -3.57 -9.08 14.40
C LYS A 105 -3.77 -10.43 15.08
N VAL A 106 -2.76 -11.29 14.99
CA VAL A 106 -2.83 -12.66 15.48
C VAL A 106 -1.61 -12.99 16.33
N THR A 107 -1.82 -13.84 17.33
CA THR A 107 -0.78 -14.50 18.13
C THR A 107 -0.99 -16.01 18.08
N ASP A 108 -0.01 -16.77 18.59
CA ASP A 108 -0.12 -18.23 18.67
C ASP A 108 -1.36 -18.64 19.49
N GLU A 109 -2.07 -19.67 19.04
CA GLU A 109 -3.30 -20.21 19.67
C GLU A 109 -4.55 -19.32 19.61
N ASP A 110 -4.51 -18.21 18.87
CA ASP A 110 -5.68 -17.35 18.70
C ASP A 110 -6.72 -17.94 17.74
N LEU A 111 -7.99 -17.63 18.00
CA LEU A 111 -9.12 -17.94 17.13
C LEU A 111 -9.51 -16.71 16.30
N ILE A 112 -9.64 -16.90 14.98
CA ILE A 112 -10.15 -15.87 14.06
C ILE A 112 -11.40 -16.36 13.35
N LEU A 113 -12.43 -15.51 13.31
CA LEU A 113 -13.68 -15.76 12.60
C LEU A 113 -13.63 -15.08 11.23
N ILE A 114 -13.82 -15.85 10.17
CA ILE A 114 -13.76 -15.37 8.80
C ILE A 114 -15.14 -15.50 8.16
N GLU A 115 -15.67 -14.38 7.68
CA GLU A 115 -16.97 -14.29 7.01
C GLU A 115 -16.90 -14.71 5.53
N ASN A 116 -16.18 -15.79 5.22
CA ASN A 116 -16.06 -16.35 3.87
C ASN A 116 -16.02 -17.88 3.94
N HIS A 117 -16.40 -18.52 2.83
CA HIS A 117 -16.17 -19.94 2.63
C HIS A 117 -14.70 -20.20 2.26
N ILE A 118 -14.05 -21.11 2.98
CA ILE A 118 -12.71 -21.60 2.69
C ILE A 118 -12.86 -23.03 2.15
N GLU A 119 -12.14 -23.35 1.07
CA GLU A 119 -12.21 -24.67 0.41
C GLU A 119 -11.66 -25.80 1.29
N ALA A 120 -10.65 -25.50 2.12
CA ALA A 120 -10.01 -26.45 3.04
C ALA A 120 -10.99 -27.11 4.03
N GLU A 121 -10.81 -28.39 4.34
CA GLU A 121 -11.70 -29.15 5.24
C GLU A 121 -11.44 -28.83 6.73
N CYS A 122 -12.40 -29.17 7.60
CA CYS A 122 -12.20 -29.04 9.05
C CYS A 122 -11.07 -29.99 9.50
N GLY A 123 -10.09 -29.45 10.22
CA GLY A 123 -8.86 -30.13 10.63
C GLY A 123 -7.67 -29.93 9.69
N GLU A 124 -7.87 -29.33 8.51
CA GLU A 124 -6.79 -29.07 7.55
C GLU A 124 -5.93 -27.87 7.97
N ARG A 125 -4.61 -27.97 7.71
CA ARG A 125 -3.64 -26.90 7.97
C ARG A 125 -3.45 -26.01 6.76
N ILE A 126 -3.61 -24.72 6.96
CA ILE A 126 -3.44 -23.66 5.97
C ILE A 126 -2.23 -22.82 6.35
N ARG A 127 -1.31 -22.61 5.40
CA ARG A 127 -0.22 -21.65 5.54
C ARG A 127 -0.68 -20.27 5.05
N MET A 128 -0.60 -19.26 5.91
CA MET A 128 -0.91 -17.88 5.54
C MET A 128 0.31 -17.23 4.88
N GLU A 129 0.22 -16.94 3.58
CA GLU A 129 1.35 -16.38 2.83
C GLU A 129 1.53 -14.87 3.01
N LYS A 130 0.42 -14.13 3.20
CA LYS A 130 0.43 -12.67 3.19
C LYS A 130 0.60 -12.12 4.61
N VAL A 131 1.84 -12.06 5.06
CA VAL A 131 2.22 -11.45 6.35
C VAL A 131 2.80 -10.06 6.10
N LEU A 132 2.28 -9.05 6.81
CA LEU A 132 2.68 -7.66 6.67
C LEU A 132 3.72 -7.27 7.73
N LEU A 133 3.53 -7.75 8.94
CA LEU A 133 4.33 -7.39 10.10
C LEU A 133 4.46 -8.60 11.02
N VAL A 134 5.63 -8.78 11.63
CA VAL A 134 5.82 -9.66 12.78
C VAL A 134 6.51 -8.87 13.89
N GLY A 135 6.02 -8.99 15.11
CA GLY A 135 6.59 -8.33 16.28
C GLY A 135 6.86 -9.31 17.40
N ALA A 136 7.97 -9.07 18.09
CA ALA A 136 8.29 -9.59 19.40
C ALA A 136 8.17 -8.44 20.42
N GLY A 137 8.48 -8.70 21.69
CA GLY A 137 8.54 -7.65 22.72
C GLY A 137 9.58 -6.55 22.42
N ASP A 138 10.71 -6.93 21.82
CA ASP A 138 11.88 -6.05 21.68
C ASP A 138 12.12 -5.53 20.25
N PHE A 139 11.58 -6.21 19.24
CA PHE A 139 11.81 -5.87 17.84
C PHE A 139 10.56 -6.13 17.00
N SER A 140 10.47 -5.43 15.87
CA SER A 140 9.41 -5.61 14.89
C SER A 140 9.98 -5.61 13.48
N LEU A 141 9.53 -6.56 12.66
CA LEU A 141 9.84 -6.68 11.26
C LEU A 141 8.63 -6.22 10.46
N VAL A 142 8.82 -5.19 9.63
CA VAL A 142 7.75 -4.58 8.83
C VAL A 142 8.06 -4.80 7.35
N GLY A 143 7.09 -5.38 6.64
CA GLY A 143 7.18 -5.63 5.21
C GLY A 143 7.05 -4.38 4.35
N ARG A 144 7.43 -4.51 3.07
CA ARG A 144 7.26 -3.45 2.06
C ARG A 144 6.66 -4.02 0.77
N PRO A 145 5.33 -4.22 0.68
CA PRO A 145 4.34 -4.19 1.77
C PRO A 145 4.23 -5.51 2.56
N LEU A 146 4.76 -6.61 2.02
CA LEU A 146 4.75 -7.95 2.63
C LEU A 146 6.15 -8.33 3.11
N LEU A 147 6.21 -9.25 4.07
CA LEU A 147 7.43 -9.94 4.46
C LEU A 147 7.70 -11.11 3.51
N GLY A 148 8.97 -11.51 3.39
CA GLY A 148 9.38 -12.64 2.55
C GLY A 148 8.80 -13.96 3.06
N LYS A 149 8.39 -14.84 2.14
CA LYS A 149 7.82 -16.17 2.48
C LYS A 149 8.81 -17.06 3.23
N ASP A 150 10.11 -16.87 3.00
CA ASP A 150 11.18 -17.65 3.65
C ASP A 150 11.50 -17.13 5.05
N LEU A 151 11.08 -15.89 5.35
CA LEU A 151 11.34 -15.24 6.63
C LEU A 151 10.31 -15.64 7.68
N VAL A 152 9.04 -15.72 7.29
CA VAL A 152 7.93 -15.97 8.24
C VAL A 152 7.05 -17.10 7.74
N ARG A 153 6.69 -18.00 8.66
CA ARG A 153 5.71 -19.06 8.43
C ARG A 153 4.62 -18.98 9.50
N VAL A 154 3.43 -18.57 9.07
CA VAL A 154 2.23 -18.58 9.91
C VAL A 154 1.34 -19.72 9.46
N GLU A 155 1.02 -20.61 10.39
CA GLU A 155 0.15 -21.75 10.15
C GLU A 155 -1.13 -21.64 10.95
N ALA A 156 -2.23 -22.01 10.31
CA ALA A 156 -3.55 -22.04 10.92
C ALA A 156 -4.27 -23.34 10.60
N THR A 157 -5.18 -23.77 11.46
CA THR A 157 -6.03 -24.94 11.25
C THR A 157 -7.48 -24.51 11.18
N VAL A 158 -8.25 -25.10 10.26
CA VAL A 158 -9.70 -24.93 10.23
C VAL A 158 -10.32 -25.72 11.38
N ILE A 159 -11.02 -25.07 12.30
CA ILE A 159 -11.73 -25.79 13.37
C ILE A 159 -13.12 -26.16 12.91
N GLU A 160 -13.91 -25.14 12.55
CA GLU A 160 -15.32 -25.31 12.25
C GLU A 160 -15.74 -24.39 11.10
N LYS A 161 -16.76 -24.86 10.38
CA LYS A 161 -17.51 -24.09 9.39
C LYS A 161 -18.93 -23.96 9.91
N THR A 162 -19.34 -22.72 10.15
CA THR A 162 -20.65 -22.39 10.75
C THR A 162 -21.38 -21.38 9.86
N GLU A 163 -22.63 -21.12 10.17
CA GLU A 163 -23.42 -20.07 9.55
C GLU A 163 -23.56 -18.89 10.52
N SER A 164 -23.57 -17.68 10.00
CA SER A 164 -23.79 -16.48 10.81
C SER A 164 -25.20 -16.48 11.41
N TRP A 165 -25.37 -15.75 12.50
CA TRP A 165 -26.71 -15.42 12.96
C TRP A 165 -27.53 -14.75 11.83
N PRO A 166 -28.84 -15.03 11.73
CA PRO A 166 -29.66 -14.56 10.62
C PRO A 166 -29.84 -13.04 10.68
N LYS A 167 -29.24 -12.33 9.73
CA LYS A 167 -29.33 -10.88 9.62
C LYS A 167 -30.56 -10.48 8.82
N VAL A 168 -31.46 -9.71 9.42
CA VAL A 168 -32.66 -9.20 8.74
C VAL A 168 -32.33 -7.92 7.99
N LEU A 169 -32.41 -7.95 6.66
CA LEU A 169 -32.37 -6.78 5.80
C LEU A 169 -33.80 -6.35 5.47
N MET A 170 -34.25 -5.26 6.08
CA MET A 170 -35.55 -4.65 5.84
C MET A 170 -35.38 -3.34 5.08
N ARG A 171 -36.08 -3.18 3.94
CA ARG A 171 -36.15 -1.94 3.18
C ARG A 171 -37.61 -1.52 3.09
N PHE A 172 -37.89 -0.27 3.42
CA PHE A 172 -39.23 0.28 3.41
C PHE A 172 -39.20 1.67 2.78
N TRP A 173 -40.14 1.93 1.85
CA TRP A 173 -40.29 3.24 1.22
C TRP A 173 -41.71 3.78 1.44
N LYS A 174 -41.79 4.80 2.28
CA LYS A 174 -43.05 5.43 2.71
C LYS A 174 -43.85 5.94 1.51
N ARG A 175 -45.17 5.68 1.51
CA ARG A 175 -46.15 6.11 0.47
C ARG A 175 -45.88 5.57 -0.95
N HIS A 176 -44.94 4.65 -1.11
CA HIS A 176 -44.64 4.01 -2.41
C HIS A 176 -45.09 2.54 -2.46
N ARG A 177 -45.84 2.08 -1.44
CA ARG A 177 -46.24 0.66 -1.26
C ARG A 177 -45.07 -0.33 -1.43
N PHE A 178 -43.87 0.09 -1.04
CA PHE A 178 -42.66 -0.71 -1.17
C PHE A 178 -42.15 -1.12 0.21
N GLN A 179 -42.17 -2.42 0.46
CA GLN A 179 -41.68 -3.07 1.67
C GLN A 179 -41.01 -4.38 1.25
N TYR A 180 -39.75 -4.54 1.62
CA TYR A 180 -38.93 -5.70 1.26
C TYR A 180 -38.20 -6.21 2.51
N LYS A 181 -38.34 -7.50 2.80
CA LYS A 181 -37.66 -8.19 3.90
C LYS A 181 -36.86 -9.35 3.33
N LYS A 182 -35.56 -9.40 3.59
CA LYS A 182 -34.68 -10.53 3.29
C LYS A 182 -33.95 -10.95 4.55
N ILE A 183 -33.90 -12.25 4.82
CA ILE A 183 -33.02 -12.81 5.86
C ILE A 183 -31.75 -13.27 5.15
N ILE A 184 -30.60 -12.81 5.64
CA ILE A 184 -29.29 -13.11 5.08
C ILE A 184 -28.52 -13.88 6.13
N VAL A 185 -28.06 -15.07 5.75
CA VAL A 185 -27.18 -15.93 6.53
C VAL A 185 -25.89 -16.07 5.73
N GLN A 186 -24.75 -15.79 6.36
CA GLN A 186 -23.44 -15.82 5.72
C GLN A 186 -22.64 -17.02 6.21
N PRO A 187 -21.96 -17.77 5.33
CA PRO A 187 -21.05 -18.82 5.78
C PRO A 187 -19.87 -18.19 6.52
N GLN A 188 -19.49 -18.81 7.63
CA GLN A 188 -18.38 -18.40 8.49
C GLN A 188 -17.44 -19.59 8.70
N THR A 189 -16.15 -19.31 8.80
CA THR A 189 -15.13 -20.31 9.10
C THR A 189 -14.31 -19.83 10.29
N VAL A 190 -14.10 -20.68 11.28
CA VAL A 190 -13.21 -20.39 12.41
C VAL A 190 -11.87 -21.05 12.16
N LEU A 191 -10.82 -20.24 12.16
CA LEU A 191 -9.44 -20.73 12.11
C LEU A 191 -8.78 -20.53 13.47
N ARG A 192 -7.93 -21.48 13.84
CA ARG A 192 -6.97 -21.35 14.95
C ARG A 192 -5.58 -21.14 14.40
N ILE A 193 -4.86 -20.18 14.92
CA ILE A 193 -3.45 -19.98 14.60
C ILE A 193 -2.66 -20.98 15.43
N ASN A 194 -1.89 -21.85 14.78
CA ASN A 194 -1.09 -22.86 15.47
C ASN A 194 0.24 -22.26 15.92
N SER A 195 1.01 -21.73 14.97
CA SER A 195 2.35 -21.21 15.23
C SER A 195 2.73 -20.10 14.26
N ILE A 196 3.52 -19.16 14.78
CA ILE A 196 4.20 -18.11 14.04
C ILE A 196 5.71 -18.38 14.14
N GLU A 197 6.29 -18.94 13.09
CA GLU A 197 7.72 -19.25 13.02
C GLU A 197 8.49 -18.16 12.25
N LEU A 198 9.64 -17.78 12.77
CA LEU A 198 10.56 -16.79 12.20
C LEU A 198 11.90 -17.45 11.83
N SER A 199 12.34 -17.25 10.60
CA SER A 199 13.65 -17.68 10.12
C SER A 199 14.72 -16.66 10.49
N PRO A 200 15.93 -17.09 10.90
CA PRO A 200 17.01 -16.17 11.33
C PRO A 200 17.72 -15.46 10.16
N ARG A 201 17.24 -15.58 8.92
CA ARG A 201 17.86 -15.01 7.73
C ARG A 201 17.23 -13.68 7.37
N LEU A 202 17.83 -12.59 7.85
CA LEU A 202 17.51 -11.23 7.41
C LEU A 202 18.41 -10.87 6.23
N SER A 203 17.83 -10.64 5.05
CA SER A 203 18.51 -10.18 3.83
C SER A 203 18.52 -8.65 3.74
#